data_AF-A0A8J7DCH2-F1
#
_entry.id   AF-A0A8J7DCH2-F1
#
_cell.length_a   1.000
_cell.length_b   1.000
_cell.length_c   1.000
_cell.angle_alpha   90.00
_cell.angle_beta   90.00
_cell.angle_gamma   90.00
#
_symmetry.space_group_name_H-M   'P 1'
#
loop_
_entity.id
_entity.type
_entity.pdbx_description
1 polymer ?
#
loop_
_entity_poly.entity_id
_entity_poly.type
_entity_poly.pdbx_seq_one_letter_code
_entity_poly.pdbx_strand_id
1 'polypeptide(L)'
;MIKKSAVSPKDPVEAAFEQLASRFDKYLMRLHRNGDTHRGIIIFDKSTYETTIQSLATDFRAIGYTWGVIRNFSEVPLFLDSKASRLIQLADLIAYAVFRHFEKGDNRFLSIIEPRFDSESGVVHGLHILQ
;
A
#
# COMPACT_ATOMS: atom_id res chain seq x y z
N MET A 1 8.22 -0.67 5.65
CA MET A 1 9.29 0.28 6.04
C MET A 1 10.38 0.25 5.00
N ILE A 2 10.75 1.40 4.44
CA ILE A 2 11.78 1.48 3.38
C ILE A 2 12.82 2.50 3.83
N LYS A 3 14.08 2.08 4.00
CA LYS A 3 15.18 3.02 4.18
C LYS A 3 15.54 3.67 2.85
N LYS A 4 15.73 4.99 2.84
CA LYS A 4 16.04 5.75 1.62
C LYS A 4 17.30 5.23 0.90
N SER A 5 18.32 4.83 1.67
CA SER A 5 19.56 4.26 1.14
C SER A 5 19.36 2.93 0.40
N ALA A 6 18.36 2.14 0.78
CA ALA A 6 18.11 0.82 0.21
C ALA A 6 17.46 0.87 -1.19
N VAL A 7 16.87 2.00 -1.55
CA VAL A 7 16.16 2.19 -2.84
C VAL A 7 16.79 3.24 -3.73
N SER A 8 17.80 3.96 -3.25
CA SER A 8 18.57 4.92 -4.05
C SER A 8 19.13 4.27 -5.33
N PRO A 9 19.03 4.90 -6.51
CA PRO A 9 18.60 6.29 -6.74
C PRO A 9 17.09 6.50 -6.91
N LYS A 10 16.27 5.44 -6.79
CA LYS A 10 14.80 5.54 -6.92
C LYS A 10 14.20 6.28 -5.72
N ASP A 11 13.13 7.03 -5.97
CA ASP A 11 12.40 7.69 -4.90
C ASP A 11 11.67 6.64 -4.01
N PRO A 12 11.80 6.71 -2.67
CA PRO A 12 11.18 5.76 -1.75
C PRO A 12 9.65 5.72 -1.81
N VAL A 13 8.99 6.83 -2.13
CA VAL A 13 7.53 6.91 -2.27
C VAL A 13 7.09 6.11 -3.49
N GLU A 14 7.80 6.23 -4.60
CA GLU A 14 7.52 5.45 -5.80
C GLU A 14 7.70 3.94 -5.55
N ALA A 15 8.80 3.56 -4.89
CA ALA A 15 9.04 2.17 -4.51
C ALA A 15 7.96 1.64 -3.55
N ALA A 16 7.53 2.45 -2.57
CA ALA A 16 6.46 2.08 -1.65
C ALA A 16 5.12 1.94 -2.38
N PHE A 17 4.79 2.88 -3.27
CA PHE A 17 3.56 2.86 -4.05
C PHE A 17 3.46 1.62 -4.93
N GLU A 18 4.54 1.28 -5.64
CA GLU A 18 4.59 0.07 -6.47
C GLU A 18 4.33 -1.20 -5.65
N GLN A 19 4.98 -1.32 -4.48
CA GLN A 19 4.76 -2.47 -3.60
C GLN A 19 3.32 -2.51 -3.09
N LEU A 20 2.77 -1.38 -2.64
CA LEU A 20 1.40 -1.30 -2.14
C LEU A 20 0.38 -1.66 -3.22
N ALA A 21 0.49 -1.06 -4.40
CA ALA A 21 -0.41 -1.28 -5.52
C ALA A 21 -0.35 -2.74 -6.01
N SER A 22 0.86 -3.30 -6.13
CA SER A 22 1.04 -4.70 -6.53
C SER A 22 0.42 -5.67 -5.53
N ARG A 23 0.61 -5.42 -4.23
CA ARG A 23 0.05 -6.29 -3.18
C ARG A 23 -1.46 -6.21 -3.12
N PHE A 24 -2.02 -5.01 -3.25
CA PHE A 24 -3.46 -4.84 -3.26
C PHE A 24 -4.11 -5.50 -4.49
N ASP A 25 -3.52 -5.35 -5.68
CA ASP A 25 -4.02 -6.02 -6.90
C ASP A 25 -3.98 -7.56 -6.76
N LYS A 26 -2.91 -8.12 -6.21
CA LYS A 26 -2.80 -9.57 -5.91
C LYS A 26 -3.85 -10.04 -4.90
N TYR A 27 -4.11 -9.24 -3.87
CA TYR A 27 -5.17 -9.52 -2.90
C TYR A 27 -6.55 -9.59 -3.57
N LEU A 28 -6.89 -8.59 -4.39
CA LEU A 28 -8.15 -8.58 -5.13
C LEU A 28 -8.25 -9.74 -6.13
N MET A 29 -7.13 -10.11 -6.79
CA MET A 29 -7.09 -11.27 -7.69
C MET A 29 -7.43 -12.57 -6.95
N ARG A 30 -7.00 -12.74 -5.70
CA ARG A 30 -7.37 -13.90 -4.88
C ARG A 30 -8.83 -13.89 -4.47
N LEU A 31 -9.37 -12.73 -4.07
CA LEU A 31 -10.80 -12.58 -3.83
C LEU A 31 -11.62 -12.95 -5.07
N HIS A 32 -11.21 -12.48 -6.25
CA HIS A 32 -11.85 -12.80 -7.52
C HIS A 32 -11.87 -14.30 -7.81
N ARG A 33 -10.76 -15.01 -7.57
CA ARG A 33 -10.68 -16.48 -7.71
C ARG A 33 -11.63 -17.22 -6.76
N ASN A 34 -11.99 -16.60 -5.63
CA ASN A 34 -12.92 -17.13 -4.65
C ASN A 34 -14.37 -16.65 -4.89
N GLY A 35 -14.66 -16.03 -6.04
CA GLY A 35 -16.00 -15.56 -6.41
C GLY A 35 -16.34 -14.13 -5.97
N ASP A 36 -15.44 -13.45 -5.25
CA ASP A 36 -15.61 -12.03 -4.89
C ASP A 36 -14.96 -11.14 -5.96
N THR A 37 -15.78 -10.68 -6.90
CA THR A 37 -15.31 -9.96 -8.10
C THR A 37 -15.35 -8.44 -7.94
N HIS A 38 -15.46 -7.90 -6.72
CA HIS A 38 -15.43 -6.45 -6.50
C HIS A 38 -14.05 -5.88 -6.87
N ARG A 39 -14.06 -4.64 -7.37
CA ARG A 39 -12.84 -3.88 -7.66
C ARG A 39 -12.45 -3.01 -6.47
N GLY A 40 -11.16 -2.77 -6.32
CA GLY A 40 -10.61 -1.97 -5.22
C GLY A 40 -10.38 -0.50 -5.59
N ILE A 41 -10.35 0.34 -4.56
CA ILE A 41 -9.98 1.76 -4.64
C ILE A 41 -8.82 2.01 -3.68
N ILE A 42 -7.84 2.79 -4.11
CA ILE A 42 -6.80 3.33 -3.23
C ILE A 42 -7.09 4.80 -2.98
N ILE A 43 -7.03 5.21 -1.71
CA ILE A 43 -7.22 6.59 -1.28
C ILE A 43 -6.00 7.00 -0.46
N PHE A 44 -5.41 8.15 -0.82
CA PHE A 44 -4.29 8.76 -0.11
C PHE A 44 -4.72 10.04 0.61
N ASP A 45 -3.98 10.39 1.67
CA ASP A 45 -4.02 11.76 2.17
C ASP A 45 -3.38 12.71 1.16
N LYS A 46 -3.85 13.95 1.12
CA LYS A 46 -3.25 14.99 0.30
C LYS A 46 -1.79 15.20 0.68
N SER A 47 -0.91 15.15 -0.32
CA SER A 47 0.52 15.35 -0.14
C SER A 47 1.14 16.00 -1.37
N THR A 48 2.38 16.46 -1.25
CA THR A 48 3.16 17.00 -2.38
C THR A 48 3.47 15.96 -3.45
N TYR A 49 3.23 14.67 -3.19
CA TYR A 49 3.49 13.56 -4.11
C TYR A 49 2.28 13.16 -4.95
N GLU A 50 1.16 13.89 -4.85
CA GLU A 50 -0.09 13.57 -5.57
C GLU A 50 0.14 13.39 -7.07
N THR A 51 0.77 14.36 -7.73
CA THR A 51 1.03 14.31 -9.18
C THR A 51 1.91 13.10 -9.56
N THR A 52 2.94 12.80 -8.76
CA THR A 52 3.83 11.66 -8.98
C THR A 52 3.06 10.34 -8.87
N ILE A 53 2.23 10.18 -7.84
CA ILE A 53 1.43 8.98 -7.62
C ILE A 53 0.38 8.80 -8.73
N GLN A 54 -0.27 9.89 -9.17
CA GLN A 54 -1.21 9.84 -10.29
C GLN A 54 -0.54 9.43 -11.60
N SER A 55 0.64 9.96 -11.89
CA SER A 55 1.43 9.57 -13.07
C SER A 55 1.78 8.09 -13.01
N LEU A 56 2.34 7.62 -11.89
CA LEU A 56 2.69 6.21 -11.69
C LEU A 56 1.50 5.28 -11.84
N ALA A 57 0.35 5.63 -11.26
CA ALA A 57 -0.85 4.82 -11.37
C ALA A 57 -1.38 4.74 -12.80
N THR A 58 -1.27 5.84 -13.56
CA THR A 58 -1.64 5.89 -14.97
C THR A 58 -0.71 4.99 -15.79
N ASP A 59 0.60 5.09 -15.56
CA ASP A 59 1.61 4.26 -16.23
C ASP A 59 1.41 2.78 -15.91
N PHE A 60 1.12 2.44 -14.65
CA PHE A 60 0.87 1.06 -14.24
C PHE A 60 -0.38 0.44 -14.86
N ARG A 61 -1.38 1.27 -15.21
CA ARG A 61 -2.58 0.82 -15.94
C ARG A 61 -2.33 0.70 -17.44
N ALA A 62 -1.57 1.62 -18.03
CA ALA A 62 -1.37 1.71 -19.48
C ALA A 62 -0.22 0.81 -20.00
N ILE A 63 0.92 0.84 -19.31
CA ILE A 63 2.18 0.21 -19.73
C ILE A 63 2.47 -1.02 -18.87
N GLY A 64 1.98 -1.02 -17.62
CA GLY A 64 2.33 -2.01 -16.61
C GLY A 64 3.49 -1.55 -15.72
N TYR A 65 3.93 -2.40 -14.81
CA TYR A 65 5.07 -2.20 -13.92
C TYR A 65 5.95 -3.47 -13.90
N THR A 66 7.00 -3.48 -13.09
CA THR A 66 7.99 -4.58 -13.02
C THR A 66 7.35 -5.98 -12.85
N TRP A 67 6.11 -6.07 -12.35
CA TRP A 67 5.43 -7.34 -12.08
C TRP A 67 4.10 -7.56 -12.84
N GLY A 68 3.76 -6.71 -13.82
CA GLY A 68 2.55 -6.88 -14.66
C GLY A 68 1.70 -5.61 -14.81
N VAL A 69 0.42 -5.75 -15.15
CA VAL A 69 -0.53 -4.62 -15.28
C VAL A 69 -1.55 -4.69 -14.15
N ILE A 70 -1.88 -3.54 -13.54
CA ILE A 70 -2.95 -3.47 -12.52
C ILE A 70 -4.31 -3.66 -13.22
N ARG A 71 -5.10 -4.64 -12.78
CA ARG A 71 -6.37 -5.00 -13.44
C ARG A 71 -7.59 -4.87 -12.53
N ASN A 72 -7.38 -4.90 -11.22
CA ASN A 72 -8.47 -5.06 -10.26
C ASN A 72 -8.91 -3.75 -9.61
N PHE A 73 -8.35 -2.60 -10.03
CA PHE A 73 -8.75 -1.30 -9.49
C PHE A 73 -9.95 -0.76 -10.26
N SER A 74 -10.90 -0.13 -9.56
CA SER A 74 -12.04 0.52 -10.20
C SER A 74 -11.69 1.91 -10.72
N GLU A 75 -10.72 2.58 -10.11
CA GLU A 75 -10.34 3.95 -10.43
C GLU A 75 -8.84 4.19 -10.24
N VAL A 76 -8.33 5.32 -10.76
CA VAL A 76 -7.03 5.86 -10.35
C VAL A 76 -7.03 6.20 -8.85
N PRO A 77 -5.87 6.26 -8.19
CA PRO A 77 -5.79 6.66 -6.78
C PRO A 77 -6.44 8.01 -6.53
N LEU A 78 -7.25 8.08 -5.47
CA LEU A 78 -7.96 9.28 -5.04
C LEU A 78 -7.20 9.96 -3.90
N PHE A 79 -7.36 11.27 -3.78
CA PHE A 79 -6.71 12.08 -2.75
C PHE A 79 -7.78 12.82 -1.94
N LEU A 80 -7.70 12.68 -0.62
CA LEU A 80 -8.65 13.26 0.32
C LEU A 80 -7.90 14.05 1.38
N ASP A 81 -8.55 15.09 1.92
CA ASP A 81 -8.06 15.77 3.11
C ASP A 81 -8.18 14.82 4.31
N SER A 82 -7.11 14.61 5.07
CA SER A 82 -7.10 13.76 6.28
C SER A 82 -8.15 14.14 7.32
N LYS A 83 -8.61 15.39 7.37
CA LYS A 83 -9.72 15.82 8.24
C LYS A 83 -11.08 15.38 7.72
N ALA A 84 -11.20 15.12 6.43
CA ALA A 84 -12.45 14.75 5.78
C ALA A 84 -12.75 13.24 5.86
N SER A 85 -11.78 12.39 6.25
CA SER A 85 -11.95 10.94 6.25
C SER A 85 -11.37 10.26 7.49
N ARG A 86 -12.26 9.59 8.25
CA ARG A 86 -11.86 8.71 9.36
C ARG A 86 -11.04 7.50 8.89
N LEU A 87 -11.18 7.10 7.62
CA LEU A 87 -10.39 6.01 7.04
C LEU A 87 -8.92 6.41 6.83
N ILE A 88 -8.68 7.67 6.43
CA ILE A 88 -7.31 8.20 6.33
C ILE A 88 -6.68 8.28 7.72
N GLN A 89 -7.42 8.78 8.71
CA GLN A 89 -6.95 8.80 10.10
C GLN A 89 -6.66 7.38 10.63
N LEU A 90 -7.46 6.39 10.26
CA LEU A 90 -7.17 4.99 10.59
C LEU A 90 -5.87 4.52 9.93
N ALA A 91 -5.64 4.85 8.66
CA ALA A 91 -4.39 4.53 7.97
C ALA A 91 -3.17 5.14 8.67
N ASP A 92 -3.28 6.37 9.19
CA ASP A 92 -2.23 7.00 10.00
C ASP A 92 -1.94 6.23 11.28
N LEU A 93 -2.97 5.72 11.97
CA LEU A 93 -2.79 4.87 13.15
C LEU A 93 -2.09 3.55 12.81
N ILE A 94 -2.40 2.94 11.66
CA ILE A 94 -1.72 1.73 11.19
C ILE A 94 -0.24 2.04 10.90
N ALA A 95 0.04 3.12 10.17
CA ALA A 95 1.41 3.54 9.87
C ALA A 95 2.20 3.82 11.14
N TYR A 96 1.59 4.51 12.11
CA TYR A 96 2.18 4.79 13.42
C TYR A 96 2.49 3.51 14.21
N ALA A 97 1.56 2.54 14.24
CA ALA A 97 1.75 1.26 14.92
C ALA A 97 2.93 0.47 14.34
N VAL A 98 3.03 0.41 13.00
CA VAL A 98 4.15 -0.24 12.31
C VAL A 98 5.46 0.48 12.60
N PHE A 99 5.50 1.82 12.50
CA PHE A 99 6.69 2.62 12.78
C PHE A 99 7.19 2.43 14.21
N ARG A 100 6.29 2.49 15.20
CA ARG A 100 6.63 2.32 16.63
C ARG A 100 7.27 0.97 16.93
N HIS A 101 6.78 -0.09 16.29
CA HIS A 101 7.37 -1.42 16.44
C HIS A 101 8.83 -1.43 15.99
N PHE A 102 9.11 -0.96 14.76
CA PHE A 102 10.47 -1.02 14.20
C PHE A 102 11.45 -0.03 14.83
N GLU A 103 11.01 1.20 15.12
CA GLU A 103 11.90 2.27 15.57
C GLU A 103 12.04 2.37 17.09
N LYS A 104 11.07 1.82 17.83
CA LYS A 104 11.02 1.91 19.30
C LYS A 104 10.90 0.55 19.99
N GLY A 105 10.83 -0.56 19.25
CA GLY A 105 10.63 -1.89 19.82
C GLY A 105 9.28 -2.03 20.54
N ASP A 106 8.31 -1.13 20.28
CA ASP A 106 7.02 -1.11 20.97
C ASP A 106 5.97 -1.88 20.17
N ASN A 107 5.69 -3.12 20.59
CA ASN A 107 4.78 -4.03 19.88
C ASN A 107 3.30 -3.90 20.27
N ARG A 108 2.94 -3.02 21.20
CA ARG A 108 1.59 -2.96 21.78
C ARG A 108 0.50 -2.72 20.74
N PHE A 109 0.78 -1.87 19.75
CA PHE A 109 -0.20 -1.56 18.70
C PHE A 109 -0.12 -2.51 17.52
N LEU A 110 1.09 -2.94 17.14
CA LEU A 110 1.27 -3.84 16.00
C LEU A 110 0.59 -5.20 16.24
N SER A 111 0.69 -5.75 17.45
CA SER A 111 0.04 -7.02 17.81
C SER A 111 -1.49 -7.04 17.63
N ILE A 112 -2.14 -5.87 17.64
CA ILE A 112 -3.58 -5.74 17.41
C ILE A 112 -3.92 -5.92 15.91
N ILE A 113 -3.03 -5.45 15.03
CA ILE A 113 -3.30 -5.35 13.58
C ILE A 113 -2.59 -6.43 12.76
N GLU A 114 -1.51 -7.01 13.27
CA GLU A 114 -0.72 -8.05 12.62
C GLU A 114 -1.58 -9.25 12.16
N PRO A 115 -2.56 -9.76 12.94
CA PRO A 115 -3.42 -10.86 12.48
C PRO A 115 -4.31 -10.52 11.28
N ARG A 116 -4.40 -9.24 10.90
CA ARG A 116 -5.19 -8.76 9.75
C ARG A 116 -4.33 -8.53 8.51
N PHE A 117 -3.02 -8.73 8.60
CA PHE A 117 -2.16 -8.62 7.43
C PHE A 117 -2.50 -9.71 6.43
N ASP A 118 -2.49 -9.32 5.16
CA ASP A 118 -2.66 -10.25 4.06
C ASP A 118 -1.59 -11.35 4.13
N SER A 119 -2.03 -12.60 4.00
CA SER A 119 -1.15 -13.77 3.99
C SER A 119 -1.66 -14.81 3.00
N GLU A 120 -0.73 -15.51 2.38
CA GLU A 120 -1.02 -16.60 1.45
C GLU A 120 0.00 -17.72 1.68
N SER A 121 -0.48 -18.96 1.80
CA SER A 121 0.38 -20.14 1.98
C SER A 121 1.38 -20.03 3.14
N GLY A 122 0.98 -19.40 4.24
CA GLY A 122 1.82 -19.19 5.43
C GLY A 122 2.83 -18.05 5.33
N VAL A 123 2.84 -17.29 4.23
CA VAL A 123 3.70 -16.13 4.04
C VAL A 123 2.90 -14.84 4.20
N VAL A 124 3.37 -13.95 5.08
CA VAL A 124 2.79 -12.62 5.25
C VAL A 124 3.22 -11.72 4.09
N HIS A 125 2.25 -11.07 3.47
CA HIS A 125 2.42 -10.16 2.33
C HIS A 125 2.04 -8.71 2.66
N GLY A 126 1.31 -8.49 3.76
CA GLY A 126 0.89 -7.17 4.22
C GLY A 126 1.99 -6.29 4.84
N LEU A 127 3.21 -6.82 5.02
CA LEU A 127 4.34 -6.08 5.57
C LEU A 127 5.57 -6.23 4.68
N HIS A 128 6.07 -5.10 4.18
CA HIS A 128 7.28 -5.05 3.35
C HIS A 128 8.38 -4.24 4.06
N ILE A 129 9.58 -4.80 4.15
CA ILE A 129 10.71 -4.19 4.84
C ILE A 129 11.92 -4.21 3.89
N LEU A 130 12.47 -3.03 3.61
CA LEU A 130 13.74 -2.83 2.92
C LEU A 130 14.66 -2.03 3.84
N GLN A 131 15.74 -2.65 4.31
CA GLN A 131 16.67 -2.10 5.30
C GLN A 131 18.06 -1.85 4.75
#